data_AF-A0A3N4KA53-F1
#
_entry.id   AF-A0A3N4KA53-F1
#
_cell.length_a   1.000
_cell.length_b   1.000
_cell.length_c   1.000
_cell.angle_alpha   90.00
_cell.angle_beta   90.00
_cell.angle_gamma   90.00
#
_symmetry.space_group_name_H-M   'P 1'
#
loop_
_entity.id
_entity.type
_entity.pdbx_description
1 polymer ?
#
loop_
_entity_poly.entity_id
_entity_poly.type
_entity_poly.pdbx_seq_one_letter_code
_entity_poly.pdbx_strand_id
1 'polypeptide(L)'
;MVMNFFRQNHILPSLIAAGCTSLVQPLDISINKPIKHRIRELTDEAIIEVEEREGSAFEKWTVGQRRIVTTWTVGDAWYQFSVESMHIIINSFRNVGLSLPVDGSEEWALRIKGFEEIEIGDWRRQLEVPDQGGQFTDITEQNDYSEEIEFVAHGEE
;
A
#
# COMPACT_ATOMS: atom_id res chain seq x y z
N MET A 1 -9.37 -22.49 14.05
CA MET A 1 -10.09 -21.31 13.53
C MET A 1 -9.15 -20.10 13.58
N VAL A 2 -9.04 -19.33 12.50
CA VAL A 2 -7.98 -18.31 12.30
C VAL A 2 -7.90 -17.28 13.44
N MET A 3 -9.03 -16.90 14.04
CA MET A 3 -9.06 -15.94 15.15
C MET A 3 -8.37 -16.46 16.43
N ASN A 4 -8.38 -17.77 16.66
CA ASN A 4 -7.64 -18.35 17.80
C ASN A 4 -6.13 -18.28 17.55
N PHE A 5 -5.70 -18.47 16.29
CA PHE A 5 -4.30 -18.32 15.91
C PHE A 5 -3.82 -16.88 16.13
N PHE A 6 -4.62 -15.87 15.74
CA PHE A 6 -4.27 -14.47 15.99
C PHE A 6 -4.14 -14.15 17.48
N ARG A 7 -5.08 -14.59 18.31
CA ARG A 7 -4.99 -14.41 19.77
C ARG A 7 -3.76 -15.06 20.37
N GLN A 8 -3.44 -16.28 19.96
CA GLN A 8 -2.26 -17.02 20.45
C GLN A 8 -0.93 -16.34 20.08
N ASN A 9 -0.92 -15.54 19.01
CA ASN A 9 0.25 -14.82 18.53
C ASN A 9 0.20 -13.30 18.81
N HIS A 10 -0.71 -12.85 19.68
CA HIS A 10 -0.88 -11.43 20.02
C HIS A 10 -1.11 -10.51 18.81
N ILE A 11 -1.79 -11.02 17.77
CA ILE A 11 -2.15 -10.26 16.58
C ILE A 11 -3.55 -9.67 16.80
N LEU A 12 -3.66 -8.34 16.69
CA LEU A 12 -4.94 -7.63 16.68
C LEU A 12 -5.38 -7.43 15.22
N PRO A 13 -6.45 -8.11 14.76
CA PRO A 13 -6.97 -7.88 13.42
C PRO A 13 -7.66 -6.51 13.35
N SER A 14 -7.35 -5.73 12.32
CA SER A 14 -8.09 -4.52 11.98
C SER A 14 -9.20 -4.86 10.97
N LEU A 15 -10.41 -4.32 11.19
CA LEU A 15 -11.52 -4.43 10.24
C LEU A 15 -11.53 -3.19 9.36
N ILE A 16 -11.27 -3.37 8.07
CA ILE A 16 -11.33 -2.30 7.08
C ILE A 16 -12.69 -2.38 6.39
N ALA A 17 -13.46 -1.29 6.44
CA ALA A 17 -14.73 -1.21 5.73
C ALA A 17 -14.52 -1.29 4.21
N ALA A 18 -15.53 -1.80 3.50
CA ALA A 18 -15.51 -1.80 2.04
C ALA A 18 -15.35 -0.37 1.50
N GLY A 19 -14.57 -0.21 0.43
CA GLY A 19 -14.25 1.11 -0.14
C GLY A 19 -13.15 1.90 0.58
N CYS A 20 -12.70 1.46 1.77
CA CYS A 20 -11.66 2.17 2.52
C CYS A 20 -10.23 1.68 2.25
N THR A 21 -10.05 0.64 1.43
CA THR A 21 -8.72 0.03 1.20
C THR A 21 -7.72 1.05 0.64
N SER A 22 -8.16 1.88 -0.32
CA SER A 22 -7.40 2.98 -0.92
C SER A 22 -7.13 4.16 0.01
N LEU A 23 -7.73 4.17 1.21
CA LEU A 23 -7.60 5.26 2.19
C LEU A 23 -6.73 4.86 3.38
N VAL A 24 -6.83 3.61 3.85
CA VAL A 24 -6.22 3.19 5.12
C VAL A 24 -5.29 1.98 5.02
N GLN A 25 -5.18 1.32 3.86
CA GLN A 25 -4.21 0.23 3.69
C GLN A 25 -2.92 0.75 3.03
N PRO A 26 -1.76 0.75 3.75
CA PRO A 26 -0.51 1.33 3.24
C PRO A 26 -0.09 0.83 1.86
N LEU A 27 -0.33 -0.46 1.61
CA LEU A 27 -0.01 -1.10 0.34
C LEU A 27 -0.80 -0.47 -0.81
N ASP A 28 -2.11 -0.28 -0.67
CA ASP A 28 -2.96 0.25 -1.73
C ASP A 28 -2.82 1.77 -1.90
N ILE A 29 -2.52 2.51 -0.82
CA ILE A 29 -2.36 3.97 -0.87
C ILE A 29 -1.08 4.36 -1.62
N SER A 30 0.06 3.80 -1.22
CA SER A 30 1.36 4.39 -1.61
C SER A 30 2.37 3.39 -2.20
N ILE A 31 2.26 2.10 -1.91
CA ILE A 31 3.32 1.14 -2.28
C ILE A 31 2.99 0.39 -3.58
N ASN A 32 1.75 -0.04 -3.76
CA ASN A 32 1.36 -0.92 -4.87
C ASN A 32 1.53 -0.27 -6.24
N LYS A 33 1.20 1.02 -6.40
CA LYS A 33 1.36 1.71 -7.68
C LYS A 33 2.83 1.82 -8.10
N PRO A 34 3.75 2.41 -7.30
CA PRO A 34 5.14 2.54 -7.71
C PRO A 34 5.85 1.19 -7.83
N ILE A 35 5.57 0.21 -6.96
CA ILE A 35 6.22 -1.10 -7.09
C ILE A 35 5.77 -1.83 -8.36
N LYS A 36 4.47 -1.75 -8.73
CA LYS A 36 3.96 -2.34 -9.98
C LYS A 36 4.60 -1.68 -11.21
N HIS A 37 4.83 -0.37 -11.14
CA HIS A 37 5.53 0.36 -12.19
C HIS A 37 6.96 -0.16 -12.35
N ARG A 38 7.72 -0.27 -11.25
CA ARG A 38 9.10 -0.78 -11.30
C ARG A 38 9.18 -2.24 -11.76
N ILE A 39 8.27 -3.10 -11.31
CA ILE A 39 8.17 -4.49 -11.78
C ILE A 39 7.98 -4.53 -13.29
N ARG A 40 7.17 -3.63 -13.85
CA ARG A 40 6.95 -3.55 -15.29
C ARG A 40 8.22 -3.16 -16.03
N GLU A 41 8.89 -2.09 -15.60
CA GLU A 41 10.16 -1.63 -16.22
C GLU A 41 11.21 -2.74 -16.24
N LEU A 42 11.49 -3.35 -15.07
CA LEU A 42 12.47 -4.43 -14.96
C LEU A 42 12.07 -5.68 -15.74
N THR A 43 10.77 -5.95 -15.86
CA THR A 43 10.29 -7.09 -16.67
C THR A 43 10.47 -6.83 -18.16
N ASP A 44 10.18 -5.61 -18.63
CA ASP A 44 10.39 -5.23 -20.03
C ASP A 44 11.89 -5.30 -20.39
N GLU A 45 12.78 -4.81 -19.52
CA GLU A 45 14.23 -4.93 -19.67
C GLU A 45 14.71 -6.39 -19.69
N ALA A 46 14.29 -7.19 -18.71
CA ALA A 46 14.70 -8.59 -18.62
C ALA A 46 14.20 -9.44 -19.80
N ILE A 47 13.04 -9.11 -20.38
CA ILE A 47 12.55 -9.77 -21.59
C ILE A 47 13.50 -9.49 -22.76
N ILE A 48 13.86 -8.22 -22.97
CA ILE A 48 14.78 -7.81 -24.04
C ILE A 48 16.13 -8.53 -23.88
N GLU A 49 16.71 -8.51 -22.68
CA GLU A 49 17.99 -9.18 -22.42
C GLU A 49 17.97 -10.69 -22.72
N VAL A 50 16.87 -11.38 -22.38
CA VAL A 50 16.74 -12.81 -22.62
C VAL A 50 16.61 -13.10 -24.11
N GLU A 51 15.77 -12.35 -24.82
CA GLU A 51 15.56 -12.52 -26.26
C GLU A 51 16.82 -12.21 -27.06
N GLU A 52 17.56 -11.16 -26.70
CA GLU A 52 18.86 -10.83 -27.30
C GLU A 52 19.92 -11.90 -27.02
N ARG A 53 19.98 -12.42 -25.80
CA ARG A 53 20.93 -13.46 -25.40
C ARG A 53 20.68 -14.79 -26.11
N GLU A 54 19.43 -15.17 -26.28
CA GLU A 54 19.06 -16.40 -26.99
C GLU A 54 19.09 -16.22 -28.52
N GLY A 55 18.94 -14.99 -29.02
CA GLY A 55 19.12 -14.63 -30.43
C GLY A 55 18.30 -15.51 -31.36
N SER A 56 18.94 -16.13 -32.35
CA SER A 56 18.27 -17.02 -33.30
C SER A 56 17.76 -18.34 -32.69
N ALA A 57 18.18 -18.69 -31.47
CA ALA A 57 17.69 -19.88 -30.76
C ALA A 57 16.38 -19.59 -30.00
N PHE A 58 16.01 -18.31 -29.86
CA PHE A 58 14.76 -17.93 -29.22
C PHE A 58 13.58 -18.20 -30.16
N GLU A 59 12.77 -19.21 -29.85
CA GLU A 59 11.55 -19.51 -30.61
C GLU A 59 10.30 -18.95 -29.90
N LYS A 60 10.18 -19.20 -28.58
CA LYS A 60 9.05 -18.76 -27.76
C LYS A 60 9.34 -18.85 -26.27
N TRP A 61 8.67 -17.98 -25.51
CA TRP A 61 8.63 -18.06 -24.05
C TRP A 61 7.89 -19.31 -23.54
N THR A 62 8.58 -20.14 -22.77
CA THR A 62 7.95 -21.16 -21.92
C THR A 62 7.31 -20.54 -20.69
N VAL A 63 6.36 -21.25 -20.07
CA VAL A 63 5.78 -20.84 -18.78
C VAL A 63 6.86 -20.78 -17.69
N GLY A 64 7.84 -21.70 -17.72
CA GLY A 64 8.94 -21.75 -16.77
C GLY A 64 9.82 -20.50 -16.85
N GLN A 65 10.27 -20.13 -18.06
CA GLN A 65 11.07 -18.92 -18.28
C GLN A 65 10.34 -17.66 -17.82
N ARG A 66 9.04 -17.50 -18.15
CA ARG A 66 8.25 -16.35 -17.68
C ARG A 66 8.21 -16.27 -16.16
N ARG A 67 7.93 -17.39 -15.48
CA ARG A 67 7.90 -17.42 -14.00
C ARG A 67 9.24 -17.06 -13.39
N ILE A 68 10.34 -17.54 -13.97
CA ILE A 68 11.69 -17.21 -13.51
C ILE A 68 11.93 -15.70 -13.62
N VAL A 69 11.69 -15.12 -14.81
CA VAL A 69 11.86 -13.67 -15.04
C VAL A 69 10.99 -12.87 -14.06
N THR A 70 9.68 -13.16 -13.98
CA THR A 70 8.79 -12.45 -13.04
C THR A 70 9.25 -12.57 -11.58
N THR A 71 9.76 -13.73 -11.16
CA THR A 71 10.21 -13.91 -9.77
C THR A 71 11.43 -13.03 -9.47
N TRP A 72 12.40 -12.98 -10.40
CA TRP A 72 13.58 -12.14 -10.26
C TRP A 72 13.21 -10.65 -10.30
N THR A 73 12.39 -10.23 -11.26
CA THR A 73 12.03 -8.81 -11.43
C THR A 73 11.21 -8.29 -10.27
N VAL A 74 10.34 -9.11 -9.66
CA VAL A 74 9.63 -8.75 -8.42
C VAL A 74 10.59 -8.58 -7.25
N GLY A 75 11.55 -9.50 -7.09
CA GLY A 75 12.54 -9.44 -6.02
C GLY A 75 13.43 -8.20 -6.14
N ASP A 76 13.93 -7.93 -7.34
CA ASP A 76 14.79 -6.78 -7.64
C ASP A 76 14.02 -5.46 -7.53
N ALA A 77 12.78 -5.39 -8.04
CA ALA A 77 11.91 -4.24 -7.87
C ALA A 77 11.70 -3.89 -6.39
N TRP A 78 11.43 -4.89 -5.55
CA TRP A 78 11.26 -4.65 -4.11
C TRP A 78 12.55 -4.18 -3.46
N TYR A 79 13.68 -4.82 -3.77
CA TYR A 79 14.97 -4.43 -3.21
C TYR A 79 15.30 -2.98 -3.53
N GLN A 80 15.23 -2.60 -4.81
CA GLN A 80 15.48 -1.22 -5.26
C GLN A 80 14.48 -0.24 -4.63
N PHE A 81 13.18 -0.54 -4.67
CA PHE A 81 12.14 0.29 -4.06
C PHE A 81 12.36 0.48 -2.56
N SER A 82 12.77 -0.56 -1.83
CA SER A 82 12.98 -0.49 -0.39
C SER A 82 14.14 0.41 0.01
N VAL A 83 15.12 0.60 -0.88
CA VAL A 83 16.27 1.48 -0.67
C VAL A 83 15.94 2.90 -1.14
N GLU A 84 15.47 3.05 -2.37
CA GLU A 84 15.24 4.35 -3.02
C GLU A 84 14.01 5.07 -2.44
N SER A 85 12.97 4.33 -2.09
CA SER A 85 11.67 4.83 -1.66
C SER A 85 11.32 4.42 -0.22
N MET A 86 12.33 4.21 0.63
CA MET A 86 12.14 3.85 2.04
C MET A 86 11.19 4.80 2.77
N HIS A 87 11.28 6.10 2.49
CA HIS A 87 10.42 7.13 3.06
C HIS A 87 8.93 6.92 2.71
N ILE A 88 8.61 6.42 1.51
CA ILE A 88 7.24 6.09 1.10
C ILE A 88 6.72 4.93 1.96
N ILE A 89 7.54 3.90 2.17
CA ILE A 89 7.18 2.77 3.03
C ILE A 89 6.92 3.28 4.45
N ILE A 90 7.84 4.01 5.05
CA ILE A 90 7.67 4.53 6.41
C ILE A 90 6.42 5.42 6.52
N ASN A 91 6.27 6.38 5.62
CA ASN A 91 5.15 7.33 5.67
C ASN A 91 3.81 6.64 5.42
N SER A 92 3.73 5.67 4.51
CA SER A 92 2.47 4.95 4.25
C SER A 92 1.92 4.25 5.50
N PHE A 93 2.79 3.74 6.39
CA PHE A 93 2.37 3.13 7.66
C PHE A 93 2.11 4.17 8.75
N ARG A 94 2.92 5.24 8.82
CA ARG A 94 2.76 6.31 9.82
C ARG A 94 1.48 7.12 9.58
N ASN A 95 1.19 7.47 8.32
CA ASN A 95 0.02 8.26 7.93
C ASN A 95 -1.31 7.63 8.36
N VAL A 96 -1.38 6.29 8.41
CA VAL A 96 -2.58 5.54 8.83
C VAL A 96 -2.50 5.07 10.29
N GLY A 97 -1.46 5.45 11.03
CA GLY A 97 -1.32 5.16 12.46
C GLY A 97 -0.78 3.77 12.81
N LEU A 98 -0.42 2.94 11.82
CA LEU A 98 -0.01 1.56 12.07
C LEU A 98 1.37 1.44 12.72
N SER A 99 2.23 2.45 12.55
CA SER A 99 3.56 2.52 13.16
C SER A 99 3.71 3.69 14.14
N LEU A 100 2.61 4.28 14.59
CA LEU A 100 2.60 5.31 15.63
C LEU A 100 2.49 4.68 17.03
N PRO A 101 3.00 5.36 18.08
CA PRO A 101 2.80 4.95 19.46
C PRO A 101 1.32 4.82 19.84
N VAL A 102 0.97 3.75 20.57
CA VAL A 102 -0.41 3.47 21.02
C VAL A 102 -0.89 4.38 22.14
N ASP A 103 -0.01 5.21 22.70
CA ASP A 103 -0.31 6.16 23.78
C ASP A 103 -0.84 7.50 23.27
N GLY A 104 -0.94 7.68 21.95
CA GLY A 104 -1.43 8.89 21.32
C GLY A 104 -0.42 10.04 21.24
N SER A 105 0.84 9.82 21.63
CA SER A 105 1.87 10.87 21.65
C SER A 105 2.20 11.46 20.27
N GLU A 106 1.91 10.74 19.19
CA GLU A 106 2.15 11.17 17.80
C GLU A 106 0.87 11.25 16.96
N GLU A 107 -0.30 11.48 17.56
CA GLU A 107 -1.58 11.56 16.81
C GLU A 107 -1.57 12.59 15.67
N TRP A 108 -0.83 13.68 15.85
CA TRP A 108 -0.62 14.72 14.83
C TRP A 108 0.04 14.22 13.53
N ALA A 109 0.64 13.03 13.54
CA ALA A 109 1.26 12.42 12.37
C ALA A 109 0.27 11.66 11.48
N LEU A 110 -0.99 11.48 11.90
CA LEU A 110 -2.03 10.89 11.06
C LEU A 110 -2.36 11.80 9.87
N ARG A 111 -2.39 11.22 8.67
CA ARG A 111 -2.66 11.90 7.41
C ARG A 111 -3.42 10.97 6.48
N ILE A 112 -4.74 10.92 6.64
CA ILE A 112 -5.62 10.09 5.80
C ILE A 112 -6.13 10.92 4.62
N LYS A 113 -6.02 10.38 3.39
CA LYS A 113 -6.48 11.07 2.17
C LYS A 113 -7.95 11.49 2.33
N GLY A 114 -8.25 12.76 2.08
CA GLY A 114 -9.60 13.33 2.14
C GLY A 114 -10.03 13.83 3.53
N PHE A 115 -9.14 13.81 4.53
CA PHE A 115 -9.40 14.34 5.87
C PHE A 115 -8.37 15.41 6.22
N GLU A 116 -8.83 16.60 6.57
CA GLU A 116 -7.97 17.70 7.04
C GLU A 116 -7.79 17.68 8.56
N GLU A 117 -8.87 17.38 9.28
CA GLU A 117 -8.87 17.19 10.73
C GLU A 117 -9.47 15.81 11.06
N ILE A 118 -8.79 15.05 11.91
CA ILE A 118 -9.23 13.73 12.36
C ILE A 118 -9.47 13.83 13.87
N GLU A 119 -10.73 13.71 14.27
CA GLU A 119 -11.08 13.57 15.69
C GLU A 119 -10.95 12.10 16.09
N ILE A 120 -9.99 11.80 16.96
CA ILE A 120 -9.74 10.44 17.44
C ILE A 120 -10.59 10.21 18.69
N GLY A 121 -11.55 9.30 18.58
CA GLY A 121 -12.37 8.86 19.71
C GLY A 121 -11.67 7.82 20.59
N ASP A 122 -12.07 7.74 21.86
CA ASP A 122 -11.68 6.65 22.74
C ASP A 122 -12.36 5.35 22.29
N TRP A 123 -11.62 4.49 21.58
CA TRP A 123 -12.11 3.22 21.05
C TRP A 123 -12.68 2.28 22.11
N ARG A 124 -12.35 2.48 23.40
CA ARG A 124 -12.89 1.70 24.52
C ARG A 124 -14.30 2.14 24.90
N ARG A 125 -14.71 3.33 24.50
CA ARG A 125 -16.07 3.83 24.70
C ARG A 125 -16.93 3.33 23.54
N GLN A 126 -18.03 2.67 23.86
CA GLN A 126 -19.10 2.50 22.89
C GLN A 126 -19.61 3.90 22.54
N LEU A 127 -19.37 4.34 21.31
CA LEU A 127 -20.05 5.52 20.79
C LEU A 127 -21.54 5.20 20.78
N GLU A 128 -22.34 5.98 21.52
CA GLU A 128 -23.77 6.02 21.31
C GLU A 128 -23.99 6.58 19.91
N VAL A 129 -24.17 5.69 18.93
CA VAL A 129 -24.52 6.11 17.57
C VAL A 129 -25.90 6.76 17.70
N PRO A 130 -26.06 8.08 17.47
CA PRO A 130 -27.38 8.67 17.49
C PRO A 130 -28.19 8.00 16.39
N ASP A 131 -29.40 7.54 16.72
CA ASP A 131 -30.38 7.02 15.76
C ASP A 131 -30.83 8.17 14.85
N GLN A 132 -29.97 8.58 13.94
CA GLN A 132 -30.30 9.43 12.81
C GLN A 132 -30.23 8.52 11.61
N GLY A 133 -31.41 8.18 11.06
CA GLY A 133 -31.59 7.35 9.87
C GLY A 133 -31.01 7.95 8.58
N GLY A 134 -29.77 8.42 8.61
CA GLY A 134 -28.98 8.85 7.48
C GLY A 134 -28.40 7.62 6.80
N GLN A 135 -28.76 7.43 5.54
CA GLN A 135 -28.12 6.45 4.66
C GLN A 135 -26.60 6.68 4.70
N PHE A 136 -25.84 5.62 5.01
CA PHE A 136 -24.43 5.56 4.63
C PHE A 136 -24.40 5.72 3.11
N THR A 137 -24.02 6.90 2.62
CA THR A 137 -23.77 7.07 1.19
C THR A 137 -22.50 6.32 0.89
N ASP A 138 -22.62 5.24 0.12
CA ASP A 138 -21.47 4.54 -0.47
C ASP A 138 -20.50 5.58 -1.02
N ILE A 139 -19.27 5.55 -0.53
CA ILE A 139 -18.18 6.36 -1.09
C ILE A 139 -17.98 5.79 -2.49
N THR A 140 -18.58 6.46 -3.48
CA THR A 140 -18.48 6.06 -4.87
C THR A 140 -17.02 6.20 -5.28
N GLU A 141 -16.43 5.10 -5.75
CA GLU A 141 -15.10 5.08 -6.38
C GLU A 141 -15.12 6.02 -7.59
N GLN A 142 -14.79 7.29 -7.36
CA GLN A 142 -14.31 8.12 -8.44
C GLN A 142 -12.92 7.60 -8.78
N ASN A 143 -12.80 6.99 -9.97
CA ASN A 143 -11.51 6.71 -10.58
C ASN A 143 -10.78 8.03 -10.77
N ASP A 144 -9.98 8.38 -9.78
CA ASP A 144 -9.08 9.51 -9.78
C ASP A 144 -7.92 9.17 -10.73
N TYR A 145 -8.14 9.43 -12.01
CA TYR A 145 -7.12 9.44 -13.06
C TYR A 145 -6.24 10.69 -12.97
N SER A 146 -6.14 11.39 -11.82
CA SER A 146 -5.13 12.44 -11.65
C SER A 146 -3.74 11.79 -11.63
N GLU A 147 -3.13 11.81 -12.81
CA GLU A 147 -1.70 11.77 -12.98
C GLU A 147 -1.11 13.04 -12.35
N GLU A 148 -0.98 13.07 -11.02
CA GLU A 148 -0.03 13.89 -10.25
C GLU A 148 -0.37 13.75 -8.76
N ILE A 149 0.29 12.81 -8.07
CA ILE A 149 0.47 12.95 -6.63
C ILE A 149 1.67 13.89 -6.48
N GLU A 150 1.42 15.16 -6.21
CA GLU A 150 2.47 16.07 -5.78
C GLU A 150 3.09 15.54 -4.48
N PHE A 151 4.35 15.14 -4.58
CA PHE A 151 5.16 14.79 -3.42
C PHE A 151 5.41 16.07 -2.63
N VAL A 152 4.72 16.24 -1.50
CA VAL A 152 5.07 17.28 -0.53
C VAL A 152 6.33 16.82 0.22
N ALA A 153 7.49 17.04 -0.42
CA ALA A 153 8.78 17.03 0.24
C ALA A 153 9.00 18.40 0.88
N HIS A 154 8.72 18.54 2.17
CA HIS A 154 9.25 19.67 2.93
C HIS A 154 10.57 19.24 3.56
N GLY A 155 11.64 19.89 3.10
CA GLY A 155 12.98 19.75 3.63
C GLY A 155 13.05 20.19 5.09
N GLU A 156 13.92 19.51 5.81
CA GLU A 156 14.34 19.83 7.18
C GLU A 156 15.09 21.18 7.17
N GLU A 157 14.66 22.12 8.01
CA GLU A 157 15.53 23.18 8.56
C GLU A 157 16.09 22.73 9.91
#